data_AF-A0A162PJ68-F1
#
_entry.id   AF-A0A162PJ68-F1
#
_cell.length_a   1.000
_cell.length_b   1.000
_cell.length_c   1.000
_cell.angle_alpha   90.00
_cell.angle_beta   90.00
_cell.angle_gamma   90.00
#
_symmetry.space_group_name_H-M   'P 1'
#
loop_
_entity.id
_entity.type
_entity.pdbx_description
1 polymer ?
#
loop_
_entity_poly.entity_id
_entity_poly.type
_entity_poly.pdbx_seq_one_letter_code
_entity_poly.pdbx_strand_id
1 'polypeptide(L)'
;MRFNVWVFILVGSFLNACTAPAGNKQELETSVTKSSPLIGTWKLVSGTTIKGKDTVVTDYTIGQEMIKIISPTHFSFLRHDLNKGKDSLASYAAGGGRVRIGDSTYTEYLDYFNIREWEGGEFVLAYTIAGDTLTTTGVEKVEALGVDHINIEKLVRVK
;
A
#
# COMPACT_ATOMS: atom_id res chain seq x y z
N MET A 1 69.45 59.54 -11.96
CA MET A 1 68.66 58.98 -10.84
C MET A 1 68.57 57.48 -11.09
N ARG A 2 69.53 56.68 -10.58
CA ARG A 2 69.38 55.73 -9.44
C ARG A 2 68.34 54.63 -9.74
N PHE A 3 68.58 53.31 -9.70
CA PHE A 3 69.72 52.44 -9.35
C PHE A 3 69.42 51.02 -9.90
N ASN A 4 70.47 50.19 -10.05
CA ASN A 4 70.49 48.76 -10.35
C ASN A 4 69.46 47.88 -9.59
N VAL A 5 69.19 46.66 -10.07
CA VAL A 5 69.59 45.38 -9.40
C VAL A 5 68.98 44.14 -10.11
N TRP A 6 69.88 43.25 -10.54
CA TRP A 6 69.87 41.78 -10.58
C TRP A 6 68.54 41.00 -10.47
N VAL A 7 68.22 40.24 -11.51
CA VAL A 7 67.24 39.15 -11.49
C VAL A 7 67.92 37.88 -10.98
N PHE A 8 67.55 37.44 -9.78
CA PHE A 8 67.86 36.12 -9.26
C PHE A 8 66.73 35.12 -9.54
N ILE A 9 67.16 33.93 -9.95
CA ILE A 9 66.42 32.68 -10.15
C ILE A 9 65.69 32.25 -8.87
N LEU A 10 64.47 31.70 -8.96
CA LEU A 10 64.11 30.50 -8.18
C LEU A 10 62.90 29.75 -8.75
N VAL A 11 63.15 28.49 -9.10
CA VAL A 11 62.17 27.43 -9.38
C VAL A 11 61.49 27.03 -8.06
N GLY A 12 60.17 26.81 -8.07
CA GLY A 12 59.44 26.32 -6.91
C GLY A 12 58.11 25.67 -7.28
N SER A 13 58.15 24.38 -7.60
CA SER A 13 56.97 23.51 -7.67
C SER A 13 56.33 23.39 -6.29
N PHE A 14 55.05 23.72 -6.16
CA PHE A 14 54.23 23.33 -5.01
C PHE A 14 52.99 22.58 -5.48
N LEU A 15 53.05 21.26 -5.33
CA LEU A 15 51.90 20.37 -5.30
C LEU A 15 51.12 20.69 -4.02
N ASN A 16 49.98 21.39 -4.15
CA ASN A 16 49.04 21.50 -3.05
C ASN A 16 48.21 20.21 -2.99
N ALA A 17 48.58 19.33 -2.07
CA ALA A 17 47.70 18.31 -1.52
C ALA A 17 46.58 19.02 -0.76
N CYS A 18 45.33 18.85 -1.21
CA CYS A 18 44.16 19.31 -0.47
C CYS A 18 44.00 18.49 0.80
N THR A 19 44.14 19.16 1.95
CA THR A 19 43.63 18.71 3.24
C THR A 19 42.11 18.76 3.22
N ALA A 20 41.46 17.60 3.30
CA ALA A 20 40.03 17.53 3.58
C ALA A 20 39.80 17.62 5.10
N PRO A 21 38.94 18.52 5.59
CA PRO A 21 38.59 18.57 7.00
C PRO A 21 37.67 17.41 7.37
N ALA A 22 37.89 16.83 8.55
CA ALA A 22 37.05 15.80 9.15
C ALA A 22 35.64 16.37 9.43
N GLY A 23 34.72 16.15 8.50
CA GLY A 23 33.31 16.48 8.62
C GLY A 23 32.49 15.26 9.06
N ASN A 24 32.00 15.34 10.29
CA ASN A 24 30.85 14.67 10.90
C ASN A 24 30.25 13.46 10.15
N LYS A 25 30.42 12.24 10.69
CA LYS A 25 29.58 11.09 10.32
C LYS A 25 28.16 11.40 10.75
N GLN A 26 27.30 11.81 9.82
CA GLN A 26 25.86 11.67 10.00
C GLN A 26 25.58 10.17 10.01
N GLU A 27 25.34 9.65 11.21
CA GLU A 27 24.71 8.36 11.42
C GLU A 27 23.36 8.39 10.71
N LEU A 28 23.27 7.67 9.60
CA LEU A 28 22.03 7.41 8.90
C LEU A 28 21.16 6.62 9.87
N GLU A 29 20.33 7.32 10.63
CA GLU A 29 19.26 6.71 11.41
C GLU A 29 18.41 5.89 10.43
N THR A 30 18.65 4.58 10.43
CA THR A 30 17.75 3.62 9.82
C THR A 30 16.55 3.60 10.75
N SER A 31 15.63 4.53 10.51
CA SER A 31 14.25 4.46 10.95
C SER A 31 13.75 3.07 10.57
N VAL A 32 13.74 2.15 11.53
CA VAL A 32 12.97 0.92 11.43
C VAL A 32 11.53 1.39 11.47
N THR A 33 10.99 1.81 10.33
CA THR A 33 9.55 2.03 10.16
C THR A 33 8.89 0.74 10.60
N LYS A 34 8.31 0.75 11.80
CA LYS A 34 7.50 -0.35 12.30
C LYS A 34 6.42 -0.59 11.25
N SER A 35 6.55 -1.70 10.52
CA SER A 35 5.60 -2.09 9.48
C SER A 35 4.19 -2.04 10.07
N SER A 36 3.28 -1.33 9.39
CA SER A 36 1.89 -1.24 9.82
C SER A 36 1.33 -2.64 10.08
N PRO A 37 0.57 -2.86 11.17
CA PRO A 37 -0.07 -4.15 11.40
C PRO A 37 -1.04 -4.54 10.29
N LEU A 38 -1.47 -3.59 9.44
CA LEU A 38 -2.30 -3.87 8.27
C LEU A 38 -1.58 -4.71 7.20
N ILE A 39 -0.25 -4.63 7.14
CA ILE A 39 0.55 -5.38 6.16
C ILE A 39 0.47 -6.88 6.46
N GLY A 40 0.26 -7.66 5.39
CA GLY A 40 0.14 -9.11 5.42
C GLY A 40 -1.00 -9.62 4.54
N THR A 41 -1.27 -10.92 4.67
CA THR A 41 -2.36 -11.59 3.98
C THR A 41 -3.52 -11.82 4.94
N TRP A 42 -4.72 -11.51 4.48
CA TRP A 42 -5.96 -11.56 5.24
C TRP A 42 -6.98 -12.39 4.47
N LYS A 43 -7.67 -13.31 5.14
CA LYS A 43 -8.76 -14.09 4.57
C LYS A 43 -10.09 -13.47 4.97
N LEU A 44 -10.96 -13.19 4.00
CA LEU A 44 -12.29 -12.64 4.24
C LEU A 44 -13.18 -13.70 4.91
N VAL A 45 -13.84 -13.31 6.00
CA VAL A 45 -14.77 -14.16 6.75
C VAL A 45 -16.20 -13.74 6.44
N SER A 46 -16.49 -12.43 6.50
CA SER A 46 -17.82 -11.90 6.24
C SER A 46 -17.76 -10.51 5.63
N GLY A 47 -18.73 -10.19 4.78
CA GLY A 47 -18.98 -8.85 4.27
C GLY A 47 -20.38 -8.38 4.61
N THR A 48 -20.53 -7.11 4.95
CA THR A 48 -21.83 -6.46 5.13
C THR A 48 -21.94 -5.26 4.20
N THR A 49 -22.98 -5.24 3.38
CA THR A 49 -23.29 -4.14 2.49
C THR A 49 -24.53 -3.41 2.98
N ILE A 50 -24.47 -2.09 3.10
CA ILE A 50 -25.59 -1.25 3.53
C ILE A 50 -25.91 -0.25 2.41
N LYS A 51 -27.10 -0.37 1.81
CA LYS A 51 -27.62 0.54 0.77
C LYS A 51 -28.94 1.14 1.23
N GLY A 52 -28.91 2.40 1.67
CA GLY A 52 -30.07 3.05 2.26
C GLY A 52 -30.52 2.35 3.55
N LYS A 53 -31.67 1.68 3.52
CA LYS A 53 -32.20 0.90 4.66
C LYS A 53 -31.91 -0.60 4.54
N ASP A 54 -31.44 -1.05 3.38
CA ASP A 54 -31.21 -2.46 3.11
C ASP A 54 -29.80 -2.84 3.60
N THR A 55 -29.73 -3.94 4.36
CA THR A 55 -28.47 -4.51 4.87
C THR A 55 -28.39 -5.96 4.44
N VAL A 56 -27.30 -6.31 3.76
CA VAL A 56 -27.02 -7.68 3.32
C VAL A 56 -25.73 -8.14 3.99
N VAL A 57 -25.78 -9.28 4.67
CA VAL A 57 -24.60 -9.94 5.26
C VAL A 57 -24.30 -11.19 4.46
N THR A 58 -23.06 -11.33 4.02
CA THR A 58 -22.56 -12.49 3.28
C THR A 58 -21.51 -13.21 4.10
N ASP A 59 -21.68 -14.51 4.29
CA ASP A 59 -20.68 -15.41 4.84
C ASP A 59 -19.76 -15.90 3.70
N TYR A 60 -18.50 -15.44 3.72
CA TYR A 60 -17.50 -15.79 2.71
C TYR A 60 -16.75 -17.09 3.03
N THR A 61 -17.13 -17.80 4.10
CA THR A 61 -16.61 -19.14 4.41
C THR A 61 -17.40 -20.27 3.72
N ILE A 62 -18.51 -19.94 3.08
CA ILE A 62 -19.42 -20.89 2.43
C ILE A 62 -19.33 -20.76 0.91
N GLY A 63 -18.91 -21.84 0.25
CA GLY A 63 -18.95 -22.00 -1.22
C GLY A 63 -17.93 -21.17 -2.00
N GLN A 64 -17.21 -20.27 -1.34
CA GLN A 64 -16.19 -19.41 -1.91
C GLN A 64 -15.10 -19.12 -0.87
N GLU A 65 -14.00 -18.53 -1.31
CA GLU A 65 -13.06 -17.89 -0.42
C GLU A 65 -12.42 -16.67 -1.09
N MET A 66 -11.95 -15.73 -0.27
CA MET A 66 -11.23 -14.56 -0.73
C MET A 66 -10.06 -14.25 0.20
N ILE A 67 -8.92 -13.90 -0.39
CA ILE A 67 -7.80 -13.31 0.33
C ILE A 67 -7.56 -11.88 -0.16
N LYS A 68 -7.11 -11.03 0.76
CA LYS A 68 -6.56 -9.69 0.52
C LYS A 68 -5.11 -9.67 0.98
N ILE A 69 -4.20 -9.32 0.09
CA ILE A 69 -2.77 -9.17 0.36
C ILE A 69 -2.51 -7.68 0.39
N ILE A 70 -1.97 -7.17 1.50
CA ILE A 70 -1.61 -5.76 1.67
C ILE A 70 -0.11 -5.70 1.94
N SER A 71 0.59 -5.01 1.06
CA SER A 71 2.01 -4.68 1.18
C SER A 71 2.18 -3.21 1.55
N PRO A 72 3.40 -2.71 1.81
CA PRO A 72 3.60 -1.29 2.10
C PRO A 72 3.10 -0.33 1.02
N THR A 73 3.05 -0.76 -0.25
CA THR A 73 2.78 0.14 -1.40
C THR A 73 1.63 -0.33 -2.30
N HIS A 74 1.23 -1.60 -2.21
CA HIS A 74 0.19 -2.19 -3.04
C HIS A 74 -0.72 -3.12 -2.24
N PHE A 75 -1.91 -3.35 -2.79
CA PHE A 75 -2.82 -4.40 -2.36
C PHE A 75 -3.26 -5.25 -3.55
N SER A 76 -3.75 -6.44 -3.26
CA SER A 76 -4.48 -7.28 -4.21
C SER A 76 -5.53 -8.11 -3.48
N PHE A 77 -6.64 -8.39 -4.13
CA PHE A 77 -7.59 -9.40 -3.68
C PHE A 77 -7.78 -10.49 -4.73
N LEU A 78 -8.01 -11.70 -4.25
CA LEU A 78 -8.29 -12.87 -5.06
C LEU A 78 -9.47 -13.59 -4.43
N ARG A 79 -10.56 -13.75 -5.17
CA ARG A 79 -11.76 -14.46 -4.78
C ARG A 79 -12.07 -15.53 -5.80
N HIS A 80 -12.42 -16.71 -5.34
CA HIS A 80 -12.91 -17.79 -6.20
C HIS A 80 -13.96 -18.65 -5.49
N ASP A 81 -14.77 -19.35 -6.28
CA ASP A 81 -15.62 -20.43 -5.80
C ASP A 81 -14.78 -21.66 -5.40
N LEU A 82 -15.32 -22.50 -4.50
CA LEU A 82 -14.63 -23.72 -4.03
C LEU A 82 -14.80 -24.92 -4.99
N ASN A 83 -15.66 -24.79 -6.00
CA ASN A 83 -16.00 -25.85 -6.95
C ASN A 83 -15.25 -25.71 -8.29
N LYS A 84 -14.25 -24.82 -8.36
CA LYS A 84 -13.37 -24.59 -9.51
C LYS A 84 -14.12 -24.22 -10.78
N GLY A 85 -15.22 -23.47 -10.65
CA GLY A 85 -16.02 -23.02 -11.77
C GLY A 85 -16.78 -24.12 -12.51
N LYS A 86 -17.02 -25.28 -11.87
CA LYS A 86 -17.63 -26.45 -12.53
C LYS A 86 -19.15 -26.55 -12.40
N ASP A 87 -19.77 -25.67 -11.62
CA ASP A 87 -21.21 -25.63 -11.42
C ASP A 87 -21.78 -24.23 -11.70
N SER A 88 -23.07 -24.07 -11.48
CA SER A 88 -23.77 -22.79 -11.69
C SER A 88 -23.37 -21.68 -10.72
N LEU A 89 -22.54 -21.98 -9.70
CA LEU A 89 -22.03 -21.02 -8.72
C LEU A 89 -20.61 -20.54 -9.06
N ALA A 90 -20.11 -20.89 -10.26
CA ALA A 90 -18.81 -20.46 -10.76
C ALA A 90 -18.59 -18.96 -10.57
N SER A 91 -17.51 -18.60 -9.88
CA SER A 91 -17.21 -17.21 -9.56
C SER A 91 -15.71 -17.02 -9.42
N TYR A 92 -15.17 -15.99 -10.06
CA TYR A 92 -13.81 -15.54 -9.88
C TYR A 92 -13.79 -14.01 -9.95
N ALA A 93 -13.12 -13.39 -8.99
CA ALA A 93 -12.88 -11.96 -8.99
C ALA A 93 -11.47 -11.68 -8.46
N ALA A 94 -10.72 -10.85 -9.18
CA ALA A 94 -9.36 -10.51 -8.82
C ALA A 94 -9.06 -9.08 -9.22
N GLY A 95 -8.48 -8.33 -8.29
CA GLY A 95 -8.09 -6.95 -8.51
C GLY A 95 -6.99 -6.53 -7.56
N GLY A 96 -6.50 -5.31 -7.75
CA GLY A 96 -5.43 -4.76 -6.94
C GLY A 96 -4.92 -3.44 -7.50
N GLY A 97 -3.96 -2.88 -6.80
CA GLY A 97 -3.35 -1.61 -7.17
C GLY A 97 -2.54 -1.03 -6.02
N ARG A 98 -2.35 0.27 -6.04
CA ARG A 98 -1.56 0.98 -5.03
C ARG A 98 -2.35 1.17 -3.73
N VAL A 99 -1.62 1.30 -2.63
CA VAL A 99 -2.19 1.60 -1.33
C VAL A 99 -1.46 2.76 -0.64
N ARG A 100 -2.20 3.59 0.09
CA ARG A 100 -1.65 4.56 1.04
C ARG A 100 -2.14 4.21 2.44
N ILE A 101 -1.23 3.82 3.32
CA ILE A 101 -1.55 3.37 4.68
C ILE A 101 -1.36 4.52 5.68
N GLY A 102 -2.41 4.82 6.46
CA GLY A 102 -2.35 5.71 7.61
C GLY A 102 -2.69 4.98 8.92
N ASP A 103 -2.83 5.74 10.01
CA ASP A 103 -2.97 5.19 11.35
C ASP A 103 -4.31 4.49 11.61
N SER A 104 -5.41 5.08 11.11
CA SER A 104 -6.78 4.56 11.30
C SER A 104 -7.53 4.32 9.98
N THR A 105 -6.92 4.72 8.86
CA THR A 105 -7.48 4.58 7.52
C THR A 105 -6.41 4.14 6.55
N TYR A 106 -6.79 3.45 5.48
CA TYR A 106 -5.95 3.25 4.31
C TYR A 106 -6.76 3.50 3.04
N THR A 107 -6.08 3.92 1.97
CA THR A 107 -6.72 4.19 0.68
C THR A 107 -6.25 3.16 -0.34
N GLU A 108 -7.20 2.45 -0.94
CA GLU A 108 -7.00 1.57 -2.08
C GLU A 108 -7.22 2.36 -3.38
N TYR A 109 -6.20 2.41 -4.22
CA TYR A 109 -6.28 2.93 -5.59
C TYR A 109 -6.38 1.73 -6.53
N LEU A 110 -7.57 1.46 -7.06
CA LEU A 110 -7.83 0.26 -7.84
C LEU A 110 -7.30 0.42 -9.27
N ASP A 111 -6.10 -0.11 -9.50
CA ASP A 111 -5.42 0.01 -10.79
C ASP A 111 -5.79 -1.13 -11.75
N TYR A 112 -6.16 -2.31 -11.22
CA TYR A 112 -6.54 -3.50 -11.97
C TYR A 112 -7.76 -4.17 -11.36
N PHE A 113 -8.75 -4.52 -12.19
CA PHE A 113 -9.85 -5.40 -11.78
C PHE A 113 -10.40 -6.18 -12.97
N ASN A 114 -10.95 -7.39 -12.75
CA ASN A 114 -11.64 -8.11 -13.81
C ASN A 114 -12.96 -7.44 -14.24
N ILE A 115 -13.51 -6.53 -13.43
CA ILE A 115 -14.62 -5.62 -13.79
C ILE A 115 -14.02 -4.22 -13.99
N ARG A 116 -13.62 -3.91 -15.22
CA ARG A 116 -12.79 -2.72 -15.56
C ARG A 116 -13.47 -1.40 -15.22
N GLU A 117 -14.79 -1.37 -15.14
CA GLU A 117 -15.59 -0.19 -14.81
C GLU A 117 -15.33 0.36 -13.39
N TRP A 118 -14.71 -0.42 -12.51
CA TRP A 118 -14.26 0.07 -11.19
C TRP A 118 -12.86 0.67 -11.20
N GLU A 119 -12.06 0.44 -12.24
CA GLU A 119 -10.67 0.88 -12.26
C GLU A 119 -10.56 2.41 -12.26
N GLY A 120 -9.49 2.90 -11.64
CA GLY A 120 -9.33 4.32 -11.31
C GLY A 120 -10.14 4.74 -10.08
N GLY A 121 -10.92 3.84 -9.49
CA GLY A 121 -11.60 4.06 -8.23
C GLY A 121 -10.63 4.30 -7.07
N GLU A 122 -11.00 5.23 -6.20
CA GLU A 122 -10.33 5.54 -4.94
C GLU A 122 -11.25 5.16 -3.78
N PHE A 123 -10.81 4.22 -2.95
CA PHE A 123 -11.60 3.72 -1.83
C PHE A 123 -10.87 4.02 -0.53
N VAL A 124 -11.44 4.89 0.29
CA VAL A 124 -10.92 5.19 1.63
C VAL A 124 -11.60 4.27 2.63
N LEU A 125 -10.80 3.44 3.30
CA LEU A 125 -11.28 2.47 4.26
C LEU A 125 -10.79 2.83 5.66
N ALA A 126 -11.71 3.00 6.60
CA ALA A 126 -11.40 2.94 8.02
C ALA A 126 -11.08 1.49 8.40
N TYR A 127 -10.14 1.29 9.33
CA TYR A 127 -9.81 -0.06 9.79
C TYR A 127 -9.54 -0.14 11.29
N THR A 128 -9.79 -1.31 11.86
CA THR A 128 -9.39 -1.69 13.22
C THR A 128 -8.78 -3.08 13.20
N ILE A 129 -7.78 -3.32 14.06
CA ILE A 129 -7.15 -4.63 14.22
C ILE A 129 -7.23 -5.03 15.69
N ALA A 130 -7.79 -6.19 15.96
CA ALA A 130 -7.86 -6.81 17.28
C ALA A 130 -7.34 -8.25 17.19
N GLY A 131 -6.12 -8.49 17.68
CA GLY A 131 -5.46 -9.79 17.53
C GLY A 131 -5.18 -10.12 16.07
N ASP A 132 -5.76 -11.22 15.59
CA ASP A 132 -5.68 -11.66 14.19
C ASP A 132 -6.86 -11.20 13.33
N THR A 133 -7.77 -10.40 13.88
CA THR A 133 -8.95 -9.91 13.17
C THR A 133 -8.74 -8.48 12.67
N LEU A 134 -8.96 -8.28 11.38
CA LEU A 134 -9.05 -6.98 10.72
C LEU A 134 -10.52 -6.70 10.39
N THR A 135 -11.01 -5.52 10.76
CA THR A 135 -12.30 -5.02 10.30
C THR A 135 -12.06 -3.76 9.46
N THR A 136 -12.60 -3.72 8.26
CA THR A 136 -12.55 -2.54 7.38
C THR A 136 -13.95 -1.97 7.15
N THR A 137 -14.04 -0.68 6.88
CA THR A 137 -15.29 -0.02 6.50
C THR A 137 -15.00 1.06 5.48
N GLY A 138 -15.63 0.99 4.31
CA GLY A 138 -15.50 1.97 3.25
C GLY A 138 -16.84 2.32 2.64
N VAL A 139 -16.93 3.52 2.05
CA VAL A 139 -18.02 3.85 1.12
C VAL A 139 -17.54 3.50 -0.27
N GLU A 140 -18.24 2.60 -0.94
CA GLU A 140 -17.97 2.27 -2.33
C GLU A 140 -18.95 3.04 -3.20
N LYS A 141 -18.40 3.94 -4.02
CA LYS A 141 -19.17 4.74 -4.97
C LYS A 141 -18.56 4.59 -6.36
N VAL A 142 -19.29 3.95 -7.26
CA VAL A 142 -18.90 3.80 -8.68
C VAL A 142 -20.08 4.24 -9.53
N GLU A 143 -20.04 5.50 -9.97
CA GLU A 143 -21.17 6.15 -10.65
C GLU A 143 -21.56 5.43 -11.94
N ALA A 144 -20.57 4.96 -12.71
CA ALA A 144 -20.79 4.22 -13.95
C ALA A 144 -21.61 2.92 -13.73
N LEU A 145 -21.57 2.36 -12.53
CA LEU A 145 -22.26 1.11 -12.17
C LEU A 145 -23.49 1.34 -11.27
N GLY A 146 -23.79 2.60 -10.92
CA GLY A 146 -24.84 2.92 -9.95
C GLY A 146 -24.60 2.33 -8.56
N VAL A 147 -23.32 2.10 -8.22
CA VAL A 147 -22.90 1.61 -6.90
C VAL A 147 -22.75 2.80 -5.98
N ASP A 148 -23.44 2.73 -4.85
CA ASP A 148 -23.34 3.68 -3.73
C ASP A 148 -23.84 2.94 -2.48
N HIS A 149 -22.89 2.40 -1.71
CA HIS A 149 -23.17 1.67 -0.47
C HIS A 149 -22.00 1.74 0.50
N ILE A 150 -22.27 1.37 1.75
CA ILE A 150 -21.21 1.09 2.73
C ILE A 150 -20.86 -0.39 2.60
N ASN A 151 -19.56 -0.69 2.55
CA ASN A 151 -19.02 -2.05 2.64
C ASN A 151 -18.23 -2.19 3.95
N ILE A 152 -18.55 -3.22 4.74
CA ILE A 152 -17.87 -3.57 5.98
C ILE A 152 -17.33 -4.99 5.83
N GLU A 153 -16.02 -5.16 5.92
CA GLU A 153 -15.39 -6.48 5.81
C GLU A 153 -14.81 -6.90 7.16
N LYS A 154 -14.97 -8.17 7.50
CA LYS A 154 -14.24 -8.82 8.60
C LYS A 154 -13.31 -9.87 8.01
N LEU A 155 -12.03 -9.73 8.29
CA LEU A 155 -10.97 -10.60 7.81
C LEU A 155 -10.14 -11.17 8.96
N VAL A 156 -9.52 -12.31 8.73
CA VAL A 156 -8.59 -12.95 9.67
C VAL A 156 -7.21 -13.11 9.05
N ARG A 157 -6.16 -12.89 9.82
CA ARG A 157 -4.78 -12.99 9.34
C ARG A 157 -4.46 -14.43 8.91
N VAL A 158 -3.87 -14.57 7.73
CA VAL A 158 -3.30 -15.85 7.26
C VAL A 158 -1.91 -16.01 7.87
N LYS A 159 -1.64 -17.18 8.47
CA LYS A 159 -0.38 -17.53 9.12
C LYS A 159 0.53 -18.30 8.19
#